data_AF-A0A9P0CZC5-F1
#
_entry.id   AF-A0A9P0CZC5-F1
#
_cell.length_a   1.000
_cell.length_b   1.000
_cell.length_c   1.000
_cell.angle_alpha   90.00
_cell.angle_beta   90.00
_cell.angle_gamma   90.00
#
_symmetry.space_group_name_H-M   'P 1'
#
loop_
_entity.id
_entity.type
_entity.pdbx_description
1 polymer ?
#
loop_
_entity_poly.entity_id
_entity_poly.type
_entity_poly.pdbx_seq_one_letter_code
_entity_poly.pdbx_strand_id
1 'polypeptide(L)'
;MQALSKATKLETDMLGYRARMHTLFKECCSNIDVSEQRVADQRYAIVKRRLMSHVIVERIRSEIEEELRPIDESGRKEKAQQCDNNRQHNNEVISEEISPELQPDPTQEQENTVNIQIEDPKYTKLRELLENNLNKYGRTEPTQRPKIPNHGSSNKLAQVNFSNEYLWSRNSADLPLHELKLKKKKMKDEKRKRNRRKRKIKKEEEK
;
A
#
# COMPACT_ATOMS: atom_id res chain seq x y z
N MET A 1 11.33 -6.55 11.09
CA MET A 1 12.18 -5.38 10.78
C MET A 1 13.65 -5.73 10.64
N GLN A 2 14.21 -6.60 11.48
CA GLN A 2 15.61 -7.03 11.36
C GLN A 2 15.96 -7.59 9.96
N ALA A 3 15.15 -8.51 9.42
CA ALA A 3 15.34 -9.05 8.07
C ALA A 3 15.34 -7.99 6.97
N LEU A 4 14.60 -6.89 7.13
CA LEU A 4 14.61 -5.77 6.18
C LEU A 4 15.94 -5.03 6.25
N SER A 5 16.32 -4.57 7.43
CA SER A 5 17.55 -3.81 7.65
C SER A 5 18.80 -4.60 7.23
N LYS A 6 18.81 -5.92 7.43
CA LYS A 6 19.85 -6.83 6.89
C LYS A 6 19.79 -6.92 5.36
N ALA A 7 18.61 -7.17 4.79
CA ALA A 7 18.43 -7.30 3.34
C ALA A 7 18.78 -6.02 2.56
N THR A 8 18.62 -4.85 3.16
CA THR A 8 18.84 -3.55 2.51
C THR A 8 20.15 -2.89 2.91
N LYS A 9 20.98 -3.52 3.74
CA LYS A 9 22.18 -2.92 4.34
C LYS A 9 21.85 -1.54 4.92
N LEU A 10 20.91 -1.49 5.87
CA LEU A 10 20.42 -0.24 6.47
C LEU A 10 19.82 0.73 5.43
N GLU A 11 18.96 0.23 4.55
CA GLU A 11 18.24 1.01 3.52
C GLU A 11 19.12 1.60 2.40
N THR A 12 20.41 1.26 2.34
CA THR A 12 21.31 1.69 1.26
C THR A 12 21.02 0.98 -0.07
N ASP A 13 20.69 -0.32 -0.04
CA ASP A 13 20.37 -1.10 -1.25
C ASP A 13 18.94 -1.65 -1.21
N MET A 14 18.06 -0.97 -1.95
CA MET A 14 16.66 -1.34 -2.10
C MET A 14 16.39 -2.23 -3.32
N LEU A 15 17.37 -2.55 -4.17
CA LEU A 15 17.14 -3.35 -5.37
C LEU A 15 16.99 -4.83 -5.01
N GLY A 16 15.86 -5.45 -5.33
CA GLY A 16 15.62 -6.87 -5.05
C GLY A 16 15.48 -7.21 -3.56
N TYR A 17 15.28 -6.20 -2.69
CA TYR A 17 15.20 -6.40 -1.25
C TYR A 17 14.08 -7.37 -0.82
N ARG A 18 12.99 -7.46 -1.59
CA ARG A 18 11.84 -8.32 -1.27
C ARG A 18 12.23 -9.79 -1.26
N ALA A 19 12.93 -10.24 -2.30
CA ALA A 19 13.45 -11.61 -2.39
C ALA A 19 14.45 -11.90 -1.26
N ARG A 20 15.42 -11.00 -1.04
CA ARG A 20 16.41 -11.16 0.06
C ARG A 20 15.76 -11.21 1.44
N MET A 21 14.80 -10.32 1.69
CA MET A 21 14.06 -10.27 2.96
C MET A 21 13.23 -11.54 3.15
N HIS A 22 12.65 -12.09 2.09
CA HIS A 22 11.91 -13.36 2.14
C HIS A 22 12.83 -14.53 2.48
N THR A 23 14.02 -14.60 1.87
CA THR A 23 15.03 -15.61 2.19
C THR A 23 15.43 -15.55 3.67
N LEU A 24 15.81 -14.36 4.17
CA LEU A 24 16.15 -14.15 5.58
C LEU A 24 14.97 -14.47 6.52
N PHE A 25 13.74 -14.16 6.09
CA PHE A 25 12.55 -14.50 6.87
C PHE A 25 12.36 -16.02 6.99
N LYS A 26 12.57 -16.77 5.90
CA LYS A 26 12.48 -18.23 5.92
C LYS A 26 13.58 -18.88 6.76
N GLU A 27 14.76 -18.27 6.82
CA GLU A 27 15.85 -18.72 7.71
C GLU A 27 15.49 -18.53 9.19
N CYS A 28 14.91 -17.38 9.56
CA CYS A 28 14.53 -17.11 10.95
C CYS A 28 13.22 -17.79 11.38
N CYS A 29 12.31 -18.04 10.44
CA CYS A 29 10.96 -18.53 10.72
C CYS A 29 10.60 -19.67 9.77
N SER A 30 11.36 -20.77 9.85
CA SER A 30 11.20 -21.94 8.98
C SER A 30 9.82 -22.62 9.09
N ASN A 31 9.15 -22.47 10.23
CA ASN A 31 7.83 -23.06 10.48
C ASN A 31 6.67 -22.31 9.79
N ILE A 32 6.93 -21.13 9.23
CA ILE A 32 5.89 -20.26 8.66
C ILE A 32 6.07 -20.22 7.14
N ASP A 33 5.14 -20.83 6.40
CA ASP A 33 5.13 -20.69 4.94
C ASP A 33 4.36 -19.43 4.53
N VAL A 34 5.10 -18.45 4.04
CA VAL A 34 4.57 -17.17 3.55
C VAL A 34 5.18 -16.86 2.19
N SER A 35 4.39 -16.23 1.32
CA SER A 35 4.88 -15.73 0.05
C SER A 35 5.71 -14.45 0.23
N GLU A 36 6.62 -14.18 -0.71
CA GLU A 36 7.40 -12.94 -0.76
C GLU A 36 6.51 -11.69 -0.69
N GLN A 37 5.40 -11.72 -1.44
CA GLN A 37 4.42 -10.64 -1.45
C GLN A 37 3.84 -10.38 -0.05
N ARG A 38 3.52 -11.44 0.71
CA ARG A 38 2.96 -11.31 2.05
C ARG A 38 3.96 -10.66 3.01
N VAL A 39 5.24 -11.01 2.94
CA VAL A 39 6.29 -10.39 3.76
C VAL A 39 6.46 -8.91 3.40
N ALA A 40 6.44 -8.57 2.10
CA ALA A 40 6.52 -7.18 1.64
C ALA A 40 5.31 -6.33 2.09
N ASP A 41 4.10 -6.87 2.02
CA ASP A 41 2.88 -6.20 2.46
C ASP A 41 2.89 -5.96 3.98
N GLN A 42 3.35 -6.94 4.77
CA GLN A 42 3.51 -6.78 6.22
C GLN A 42 4.52 -5.69 6.55
N ARG A 43 5.65 -5.64 5.84
CA ARG A 43 6.62 -4.54 5.98
C ARG A 43 5.97 -3.18 5.70
N TYR A 44 5.20 -3.07 4.63
CA TYR A 44 4.49 -1.83 4.30
C TYR A 44 3.51 -1.43 5.40
N ALA A 45 2.76 -2.40 5.95
CA ALA A 45 1.83 -2.16 7.04
C ALA A 45 2.55 -1.66 8.31
N ILE A 46 3.66 -2.30 8.71
CA ILE A 46 4.46 -1.91 9.87
C ILE A 46 4.98 -0.48 9.73
N VAL A 47 5.55 -0.13 8.57
CA VAL A 47 6.12 1.20 8.33
C VAL A 47 5.01 2.26 8.23
N LYS A 48 3.97 2.02 7.43
CA LYS A 48 2.91 3.00 7.18
C LYS A 48 2.07 3.28 8.42
N ARG A 49 1.75 2.24 9.19
CA ARG A 49 0.92 2.36 10.38
C ARG A 49 1.73 2.64 11.65
N ARG A 50 3.05 2.81 11.53
CA ARG A 50 3.97 3.04 12.66
C ARG A 50 3.74 2.03 13.80
N LEU A 51 3.59 0.75 13.45
CA LEU A 51 3.31 -0.33 14.42
C LEU A 51 4.49 -0.61 15.36
N MET A 52 5.61 0.08 15.16
CA MET A 52 6.78 0.05 16.02
C MET A 52 7.15 1.47 16.39
N SER A 53 7.52 1.67 17.66
CA SER A 53 8.03 2.95 18.13
C SER A 53 9.38 3.25 17.49
N HIS A 54 9.70 4.53 17.34
CA HIS A 54 10.98 4.99 16.79
C HIS A 54 12.17 4.43 17.58
N VAL A 55 12.04 4.34 18.90
CA VAL A 55 13.07 3.80 19.79
C VAL A 55 13.41 2.34 19.44
N ILE A 56 12.40 1.51 19.15
CA ILE A 56 12.62 0.11 18.78
C ILE A 56 13.26 0.00 17.40
N VAL A 57 12.87 0.86 16.45
CA VAL A 57 13.46 0.90 15.10
C VAL A 57 14.95 1.25 15.17
N GLU A 58 15.31 2.28 15.93
CA GLU A 58 16.71 2.70 16.09
C GLU A 58 17.54 1.63 16.79
N ARG A 59 17.02 1.01 17.86
CA ARG A 59 17.69 -0.11 18.51
C ARG A 59 18.02 -1.24 17.51
N ILE A 60 17.05 -1.64 16.70
CA ILE A 60 17.24 -2.68 15.68
C ILE A 60 18.26 -2.26 14.62
N ARG A 61 18.31 -0.97 14.26
CA ARG A 61 19.31 -0.45 13.32
C ARG A 61 20.71 -0.53 13.92
N SER A 62 20.90 -0.09 15.16
CA SER A 62 22.20 -0.15 15.86
C SER A 62 22.70 -1.59 15.99
N GLU A 63 21.83 -2.54 16.38
CA GLU A 63 22.19 -3.97 16.46
C GLU A 63 22.69 -4.49 15.10
N ILE A 64 22.03 -4.12 14.00
CA ILE A 64 22.41 -4.59 12.66
C ILE A 64 23.62 -3.86 12.11
N GLU A 65 23.81 -2.60 12.47
CA GLU A 65 25.01 -1.85 12.12
C GLU A 65 26.26 -2.48 12.74
N GLU A 66 26.19 -2.89 14.01
CA GLU A 66 27.26 -3.64 14.66
C GLU A 66 27.53 -4.99 13.99
N GLU A 67 26.48 -5.71 13.57
CA GLU A 67 26.64 -6.98 12.84
C GLU A 67 27.24 -6.80 11.44
N LEU A 68 26.94 -5.70 10.75
CA LEU A 68 27.38 -5.43 9.38
C LEU A 68 28.76 -4.76 9.31
N ARG A 69 29.34 -4.31 10.42
CA ARG A 69 30.69 -3.75 10.44
C ARG A 69 31.68 -4.80 9.94
N PRO A 70 32.50 -4.48 8.92
CA PRO A 70 33.55 -5.39 8.48
C PRO A 70 34.46 -5.68 9.67
N ILE A 71 34.79 -6.96 9.85
CA ILE A 71 35.81 -7.37 10.81
C ILE A 71 37.13 -6.91 10.21
N ASP A 72 37.54 -5.68 10.51
CA ASP A 72 38.92 -5.27 10.30
C ASP A 72 39.79 -6.22 11.15
N GLU A 73 40.83 -6.79 10.53
CA GLU A 73 41.65 -7.89 11.04
C GLU A 73 42.54 -7.53 12.26
N SER A 74 42.08 -6.66 13.17
CA SER A 74 42.84 -6.31 14.36
C SER A 74 41.93 -6.13 15.58
N GLY A 75 41.88 -7.18 16.41
CA GLY A 75 41.55 -7.03 17.83
C GLY A 75 40.21 -7.60 18.28
N ARG A 76 40.29 -8.79 18.90
CA ARG A 76 39.41 -9.33 19.97
C ARG A 76 37.89 -9.12 19.81
N LYS A 77 37.21 -10.15 19.31
CA LYS A 77 35.81 -10.40 19.68
C LYS A 77 35.76 -11.11 21.03
N GLU A 78 35.61 -10.34 22.11
CA GLU A 78 35.03 -10.86 23.34
C GLU A 78 33.56 -11.17 23.07
N LYS A 79 33.22 -12.45 23.13
CA LYS A 79 31.83 -12.92 23.15
C LYS A 79 31.21 -12.49 24.47
N ALA A 80 30.39 -11.45 24.48
CA ALA A 80 29.42 -11.23 25.55
C ALA A 80 28.07 -11.80 25.10
N GLN A 81 27.97 -13.12 25.24
CA GLN A 81 26.71 -13.84 25.22
C GLN A 81 26.05 -13.57 26.58
N GLN A 82 25.16 -12.58 26.66
CA GLN A 82 24.30 -12.38 27.82
C GLN A 82 22.85 -12.55 27.41
N CYS A 83 22.41 -13.80 27.49
CA CYS A 83 21.02 -14.14 27.74
C CYS A 83 20.78 -13.87 29.23
N ASP A 84 20.10 -12.79 29.58
CA ASP A 84 19.60 -12.61 30.95
C ASP A 84 18.07 -12.52 30.94
N ASN A 85 17.48 -13.65 31.36
CA ASN A 85 16.14 -13.76 31.91
C ASN A 85 16.11 -12.99 33.24
N ASN A 86 15.40 -11.86 33.32
CA ASN A 86 14.45 -11.60 34.42
C ASN A 86 13.80 -10.22 34.30
N ARG A 87 12.49 -10.18 34.13
CA ARG A 87 11.66 -9.27 34.93
C ARG A 87 10.26 -9.86 35.11
N GLN A 88 10.06 -10.44 36.29
CA GLN A 88 8.76 -10.78 36.88
C GLN A 88 7.91 -9.53 37.16
N HIS A 89 6.62 -9.78 37.39
CA HIS A 89 5.55 -8.89 37.91
C HIS A 89 4.84 -8.02 36.85
N ASN A 90 3.51 -8.02 36.69
CA ASN A 90 2.40 -8.54 37.50
C ASN A 90 1.21 -8.95 36.60
N ASN A 91 0.43 -9.90 37.11
CA ASN A 91 -0.96 -10.14 36.72
C ASN A 91 -1.78 -8.86 36.92
N GLU A 92 -2.61 -8.51 35.95
CA GLU A 92 -3.94 -8.02 36.27
C GLU A 92 -4.94 -8.53 35.22
N VAL A 93 -5.80 -9.40 35.72
CA VAL A 93 -7.03 -9.87 35.09
C VAL A 93 -7.96 -8.67 35.04
N ILE A 94 -8.35 -8.23 33.85
CA ILE A 94 -9.58 -7.46 33.67
C ILE A 94 -10.43 -8.22 32.66
N SER A 95 -11.29 -9.07 33.22
CA SER A 95 -12.57 -9.38 32.61
C SER A 95 -13.40 -8.10 32.64
N GLU A 96 -13.69 -7.54 31.46
CA GLU A 96 -14.92 -6.77 31.27
C GLU A 96 -15.64 -7.33 30.04
N GLU A 97 -16.63 -8.14 30.37
CA GLU A 97 -17.78 -8.50 29.59
C GLU A 97 -18.57 -7.22 29.29
N ILE A 98 -18.60 -6.75 28.04
CA ILE A 98 -19.61 -5.79 27.58
C ILE A 98 -20.20 -6.31 26.27
N SER A 99 -21.44 -6.75 26.41
CA SER A 99 -22.40 -7.15 25.40
C SER A 99 -22.62 -6.07 24.32
N PRO A 100 -22.95 -6.44 23.07
CA PRO A 100 -23.23 -5.48 22.00
C PRO A 100 -24.69 -5.02 22.08
N GLU A 101 -24.91 -3.75 22.40
CA GLU A 101 -26.24 -3.13 22.25
C GLU A 101 -26.26 -2.16 21.07
N LEU A 102 -27.04 -2.55 20.07
CA LEU A 102 -27.43 -1.80 18.89
C LEU A 102 -28.34 -0.63 19.29
N GLN A 103 -28.02 0.62 18.95
CA GLN A 103 -29.02 1.60 18.51
C GLN A 103 -28.44 2.62 17.48
N PRO A 104 -29.25 3.07 16.49
CA PRO A 104 -28.81 3.89 15.35
C PRO A 104 -29.08 5.41 15.50
N ASP A 105 -28.20 6.22 14.89
CA ASP A 105 -28.36 7.59 14.29
C ASP A 105 -29.04 8.73 15.09
N PRO A 106 -28.74 10.04 14.86
CA PRO A 106 -28.62 10.66 13.53
C PRO A 106 -27.49 11.70 13.32
N THR A 107 -27.01 11.72 12.08
CA THR A 107 -26.68 12.90 11.24
C THR A 107 -26.39 14.24 11.93
N GLN A 108 -25.10 14.63 11.96
CA GLN A 108 -24.71 16.03 11.76
C GLN A 108 -23.54 16.10 10.77
N GLU A 109 -23.84 16.66 9.60
CA GLU A 109 -22.86 17.11 8.62
C GLU A 109 -22.07 18.27 9.22
N GLN A 110 -20.90 17.99 9.80
CA GLN A 110 -19.89 19.01 10.01
C GLN A 110 -18.95 19.01 8.83
N GLU A 111 -19.04 20.07 8.02
CA GLU A 111 -18.06 20.46 7.03
C GLU A 111 -16.70 20.66 7.73
N ASN A 112 -15.92 19.59 7.82
CA ASN A 112 -14.52 19.66 8.18
C ASN A 112 -13.76 20.31 7.01
N THR A 113 -13.68 21.64 7.02
CA THR A 113 -12.65 22.36 6.27
C THR A 113 -11.30 22.01 6.87
N VAL A 114 -10.70 20.91 6.40
CA VAL A 114 -9.35 20.53 6.77
C VAL A 114 -8.41 21.57 6.16
N ASN A 115 -8.03 22.57 6.95
CA ASN A 115 -6.97 23.51 6.62
C ASN A 115 -5.62 22.77 6.71
N ILE A 116 -5.34 21.97 5.68
CA ILE A 116 -4.07 21.29 5.52
C ILE A 116 -3.06 22.31 4.98
N GLN A 117 -2.40 23.05 5.89
CA GLN A 117 -1.18 23.78 5.57
C GLN A 117 -0.03 22.77 5.45
N ILE A 118 0.05 22.08 4.31
CA ILE A 118 1.29 21.41 3.89
C ILE A 118 2.11 22.45 3.13
N GLU A 119 3.01 23.13 3.85
CA GLU A 119 4.00 24.04 3.27
C GLU A 119 5.20 23.26 2.74
N ASP A 120 4.95 22.38 1.76
CA ASP A 120 6.02 21.66 1.08
C ASP A 120 6.26 22.37 -0.28
N PRO A 121 7.44 22.95 -0.54
CA PRO A 121 7.69 23.87 -1.67
C PRO A 121 7.46 23.24 -3.05
N LYS A 122 7.44 21.91 -3.12
CA LYS A 122 7.07 21.17 -4.33
C LYS A 122 5.58 21.28 -4.66
N TYR A 123 4.72 21.39 -3.64
CA TYR A 123 3.27 21.44 -3.79
C TYR A 123 2.76 22.86 -4.02
N THR A 124 3.52 23.89 -3.66
CA THR A 124 3.19 25.30 -3.96
C THR A 124 3.02 25.54 -5.45
N LYS A 125 3.98 25.07 -6.27
CA LYS A 125 3.92 25.17 -7.74
C LYS A 125 2.72 24.42 -8.33
N LEU A 126 2.38 23.26 -7.76
CA LEU A 126 1.21 22.48 -8.19
C LEU A 126 -0.10 23.19 -7.85
N ARG A 127 -0.16 23.85 -6.70
CA ARG A 127 -1.33 24.63 -6.26
C ARG A 127 -1.55 25.86 -7.13
N GLU A 128 -0.50 26.63 -7.39
CA GLU A 128 -0.56 27.79 -8.30
C GLU A 128 -1.00 27.36 -9.71
N LEU A 129 -0.45 26.26 -10.22
CA LEU A 129 -0.85 25.72 -11.52
C LEU A 129 -2.33 25.28 -11.53
N LEU A 130 -2.81 24.68 -10.44
CA LEU A 130 -4.20 24.28 -10.29
C LEU A 130 -5.14 25.50 -10.28
N GLU A 131 -4.85 26.50 -9.46
CA GLU A 131 -5.64 27.74 -9.38
C GLU A 131 -5.66 28.48 -10.72
N ASN A 132 -4.51 28.59 -11.38
CA ASN A 132 -4.41 29.19 -12.72
C ASN A 132 -5.28 28.43 -13.74
N ASN A 133 -5.28 27.10 -13.71
CA ASN A 133 -6.11 26.30 -14.61
C ASN A 133 -7.60 26.41 -14.30
N LEU A 134 -7.98 26.47 -13.02
CA LEU A 134 -9.36 26.67 -12.62
C LEU A 134 -9.88 28.04 -13.06
N ASN A 135 -9.09 29.10 -12.90
CA ASN A 135 -9.46 30.43 -13.35
C ASN A 135 -9.55 30.50 -14.88
N LYS A 136 -8.61 29.86 -15.57
CA LYS A 136 -8.54 29.88 -17.04
C LYS A 136 -9.63 29.05 -17.73
N TYR A 137 -10.03 27.92 -17.15
CA TYR A 137 -10.92 26.96 -17.81
C TYR A 137 -12.19 26.61 -17.02
N GLY A 138 -12.33 27.02 -15.76
CA GLY A 138 -13.45 26.63 -14.91
C GLY A 138 -14.80 27.11 -15.43
N ARG A 139 -14.82 28.24 -16.16
CA ARG A 139 -16.03 28.85 -16.74
C ARG A 139 -16.09 28.78 -18.27
N THR A 140 -15.13 28.13 -18.93
CA THR A 140 -15.15 27.98 -20.38
C THR A 140 -15.89 26.72 -20.80
N GLU A 141 -16.57 26.78 -21.94
CA GLU A 141 -17.25 25.64 -22.54
C GLU A 141 -16.25 24.50 -22.80
N PRO A 142 -16.60 23.23 -22.49
CA PRO A 142 -15.69 22.09 -22.64
C PRO A 142 -15.08 21.95 -24.03
N THR A 143 -15.80 22.39 -25.06
CA THR A 143 -15.39 22.35 -26.47
C THR A 143 -14.32 23.38 -26.83
N GLN A 144 -14.18 24.45 -26.04
CA GLN A 144 -13.17 25.50 -26.22
C GLN A 144 -11.88 25.23 -25.45
N ARG A 145 -11.85 24.21 -24.60
CA ARG A 145 -10.66 23.85 -23.82
C ARG A 145 -9.63 23.17 -24.72
N PRO A 146 -8.33 23.40 -24.50
CA PRO A 146 -7.29 22.73 -25.27
C PRO A 146 -7.41 21.21 -25.12
N LYS A 147 -7.29 20.48 -26.22
CA LYS A 147 -7.33 19.02 -26.22
C LYS A 147 -6.13 18.51 -25.42
N ILE A 148 -6.39 17.65 -24.43
CA ILE A 148 -5.33 16.98 -23.68
C ILE A 148 -4.50 16.15 -24.67
N PRO A 149 -3.17 16.30 -24.66
CA PRO A 149 -2.30 15.50 -25.51
C PRO A 149 -2.62 14.02 -25.35
N ASN A 150 -2.77 13.30 -26.46
CA ASN A 150 -3.01 11.87 -26.43
C ASN A 150 -1.73 11.18 -25.96
N HIS A 151 -1.61 10.95 -24.65
CA HIS A 151 -0.61 10.06 -24.11
C HIS A 151 -0.99 8.66 -24.55
N GLY A 152 -0.30 8.13 -25.58
CA GLY A 152 -0.53 6.79 -26.08
C GLY A 152 -0.72 5.83 -24.92
N SER A 153 -1.79 5.02 -24.96
CA SER A 153 -2.22 4.21 -23.83
C SER A 153 -1.13 3.20 -23.45
N SER A 154 -0.21 3.63 -22.61
CA SER A 154 0.73 2.73 -21.96
C SER A 154 -0.10 1.78 -21.11
N ASN A 155 0.14 0.48 -21.21
CA ASN A 155 -0.55 -0.54 -20.41
C ASN A 155 -0.56 -0.22 -18.90
N LYS A 156 0.41 0.60 -18.43
CA LYS A 156 0.47 1.14 -17.07
C LYS A 156 -0.66 2.13 -16.74
N LEU A 157 -1.05 3.02 -17.66
CA LEU A 157 -2.16 3.97 -17.45
C LEU A 157 -3.53 3.27 -17.50
N ALA A 158 -3.66 2.22 -18.31
CA ALA A 158 -4.88 1.39 -18.32
C ALA A 158 -5.14 0.72 -16.96
N GLN A 159 -4.09 0.34 -16.22
CA GLN A 159 -4.21 -0.18 -14.85
C GLN A 159 -4.61 0.90 -13.82
N VAL A 160 -4.20 2.16 -14.03
CA VAL A 160 -4.59 3.28 -13.15
C VAL A 160 -6.08 3.59 -13.32
N ASN A 161 -6.60 3.59 -14.55
CA ASN A 161 -8.05 3.73 -14.79
C ASN A 161 -8.87 2.59 -14.18
N PHE A 162 -8.36 1.35 -14.22
CA PHE A 162 -8.99 0.21 -13.56
C PHE A 162 -9.01 0.38 -12.02
N SER A 163 -7.96 0.95 -11.45
CA SER A 163 -7.87 1.24 -10.02
C SER A 163 -8.88 2.31 -9.59
N ASN A 164 -9.12 3.33 -10.44
CA ASN A 164 -10.18 4.31 -10.22
C ASN A 164 -11.57 3.65 -10.32
N GLU A 165 -11.86 2.86 -11.36
CA GLU A 165 -13.16 2.17 -11.49
C GLU A 165 -13.46 1.25 -10.28
N TYR A 166 -12.40 0.64 -9.70
CA TYR A 166 -12.49 -0.16 -8.47
C TYR A 166 -12.73 0.67 -7.20
N LEU A 167 -12.19 1.90 -7.13
CA LEU A 167 -12.43 2.83 -6.02
C LEU A 167 -13.87 3.37 -6.03
N TRP A 168 -14.39 3.72 -7.20
CA TRP A 168 -15.80 4.13 -7.35
C TRP A 168 -16.76 2.97 -7.05
N SER A 169 -16.38 1.73 -7.40
CA SER A 169 -17.15 0.52 -7.05
C SER A 169 -17.18 0.20 -5.56
N ARG A 170 -16.21 0.69 -4.78
CA ARG A 170 -16.08 0.41 -3.34
C ARG A 170 -16.86 1.40 -2.46
N ASN A 171 -17.19 2.58 -2.99
CA ASN A 171 -18.09 3.53 -2.34
C ASN A 171 -19.57 3.27 -2.65
N SER A 172 -19.88 2.31 -3.53
CA SER A 172 -21.23 1.75 -3.65
C SER A 172 -21.41 0.68 -2.59
N ALA A 173 -21.98 1.08 -1.45
CA ALA A 173 -22.21 0.25 -0.27
C ALA A 173 -22.96 -1.07 -0.57
N ASP A 174 -22.57 -2.12 0.17
CA ASP A 174 -23.33 -3.33 0.51
C ASP A 174 -23.87 -4.23 -0.61
N LEU A 175 -23.01 -4.67 -1.53
CA LEU A 175 -23.28 -5.86 -2.33
C LEU A 175 -22.63 -7.10 -1.69
N PRO A 176 -23.40 -8.12 -1.26
CA PRO A 176 -22.87 -9.36 -0.71
C PRO A 176 -21.83 -9.98 -1.66
N LEU A 177 -20.77 -10.57 -1.10
CA LEU A 177 -19.65 -11.16 -1.86
C LEU A 177 -20.11 -12.09 -3.00
N HIS A 178 -21.24 -12.77 -2.82
CA HIS A 178 -21.88 -13.62 -3.82
C HIS A 178 -22.37 -12.84 -5.06
N GLU A 179 -23.00 -11.68 -4.88
CA GLU A 179 -23.47 -10.83 -5.99
C GLU A 179 -22.31 -10.19 -6.75
N LEU A 180 -21.22 -9.85 -6.05
CA LEU A 180 -20.00 -9.36 -6.69
C LEU A 180 -19.39 -10.42 -7.63
N LYS A 181 -19.39 -11.69 -7.20
CA LYS A 181 -18.96 -12.83 -8.03
C LYS A 181 -19.87 -13.03 -9.23
N LEU A 182 -21.19 -12.91 -9.05
CA LEU A 182 -22.17 -13.04 -10.13
C LEU A 182 -22.03 -11.91 -11.16
N LYS A 183 -21.83 -10.67 -10.72
CA LYS A 183 -21.61 -9.49 -11.58
C LYS A 183 -20.31 -9.62 -12.37
N LYS A 184 -19.22 -10.08 -11.73
CA LYS A 184 -17.95 -10.38 -12.41
C LYS A 184 -18.10 -11.48 -13.47
N LYS A 185 -18.88 -12.53 -13.19
CA LYS A 185 -19.18 -13.60 -14.16
C LYS A 185 -19.98 -13.07 -15.36
N LYS A 186 -21.06 -12.31 -15.12
CA LYS A 186 -21.87 -11.68 -16.17
C LYS A 186 -21.03 -10.78 -17.07
N MET A 187 -20.20 -9.92 -16.48
CA MET A 187 -19.33 -9.01 -17.21
C MET A 187 -18.29 -9.76 -18.08
N LYS A 188 -17.73 -10.86 -17.58
CA LYS A 188 -16.79 -11.71 -18.34
C LYS A 188 -17.46 -12.38 -19.53
N ASP A 189 -18.69 -12.87 -19.36
CA ASP A 189 -19.45 -13.51 -20.43
C ASP A 189 -19.92 -12.51 -21.50
N GLU A 190 -20.28 -11.30 -21.09
CA GLU A 190 -20.65 -10.23 -22.00
C GLU A 190 -19.46 -9.76 -22.85
N LYS A 191 -18.26 -9.65 -22.25
CA LYS A 191 -17.02 -9.36 -22.97
C LYS A 191 -16.70 -10.46 -24.01
N ARG A 192 -16.92 -11.73 -23.67
CA ARG A 192 -16.79 -12.86 -24.60
C ARG A 192 -17.79 -12.77 -25.75
N LYS A 193 -19.06 -12.45 -25.47
CA LYS A 193 -20.09 -12.23 -26.51
C LYS A 193 -19.72 -11.08 -27.44
N ARG A 194 -19.27 -9.94 -26.90
CA ARG A 194 -18.83 -8.77 -27.70
C ARG A 194 -17.66 -9.13 -28.62
N ASN A 195 -16.66 -9.85 -28.11
CA ASN A 195 -15.53 -10.30 -28.93
C ASN A 195 -15.94 -11.28 -30.03
N ARG A 196 -16.90 -12.18 -29.77
CA ARG A 196 -17.45 -13.06 -30.81
C ARG A 196 -18.16 -12.27 -31.90
N ARG A 197 -18.96 -11.26 -31.55
CA ARG A 197 -19.63 -10.37 -32.52
C ARG A 197 -18.62 -9.62 -33.39
N LYS A 198 -17.59 -9.02 -32.77
CA LYS A 198 -16.51 -8.33 -33.51
C LYS A 198 -15.80 -9.26 -34.51
N ARG A 199 -15.56 -10.52 -34.13
CA ARG A 199 -14.96 -11.51 -35.05
C ARG A 199 -15.88 -11.93 -36.18
N LYS A 200 -17.21 -11.94 -35.96
CA LYS A 200 -18.18 -12.22 -37.03
C LYS A 200 -18.24 -11.08 -38.04
N ILE A 201 -18.39 -9.84 -37.56
CA ILE A 201 -18.41 -8.64 -38.41
C ILE A 201 -17.14 -8.56 -39.25
N LYS A 202 -15.96 -8.74 -38.63
CA LYS A 202 -14.68 -8.74 -39.36
C LYS A 202 -14.61 -9.81 -40.47
N LYS A 203 -15.20 -10.99 -40.24
CA LYS A 203 -15.26 -12.06 -41.27
C LYS A 203 -16.28 -11.77 -42.38
N GLU A 204 -17.29 -10.95 -42.10
CA GLU A 204 -18.27 -10.50 -43.09
C GLU A 204 -17.72 -9.35 -43.93
N GLU A 205 -16.88 -8.48 -43.36
CA GLU A 205 -16.16 -7.41 -44.08
C GLU A 205 -15.02 -7.93 -44.97
N GLU A 206 -14.48 -9.13 -44.68
CA GLU A 206 -13.41 -9.78 -45.47
C GLU A 206 -13.94 -10.67 -46.62
N LYS A 207 -15.25 -10.72 -46.84
CA LYS A 207 -15.91 -11.46 -47.93
C LYS A 207 -16.51 -10.53 -48.96
#